data_AF-A0A522XKK0-F1
#
_entry.id   AF-A0A522XKK0-F1
#
_cell.length_a   1.000
_cell.length_b   1.000
_cell.length_c   1.000
_cell.angle_alpha   90.00
_cell.angle_beta   90.00
_cell.angle_gamma   90.00
#
_symmetry.space_group_name_H-M   'P 1'
#
loop_
_entity.id
_entity.type
_entity.pdbx_description
1 polymer ?
#
loop_
_entity_poly.entity_id
_entity_poly.type
_entity_poly.pdbx_seq_one_letter_code
_entity_poly.pdbx_strand_id
1 'polypeptide(L)'
;MTVKLGTVLASSCLLWLGAMEVRPPVAAMEVTESHPMRLSRRRRASELLEEGERHIMRGEVLEAVALYNEADALSLHGEVGAQSWNLLCWYGSLWGEPEAVLEACERAVELAPDNIEIRDSRGLARALVGDFEGAIADFRVFVEQTDHEGRRFQRQNWIEMLEADENPFTPSVLRMLFID
;
A
#
# COMPACT_ATOMS: atom_id res chain seq x y z
N MET A 1 3.38 51.31 75.32
CA MET A 1 2.97 50.47 76.47
C MET A 1 3.64 49.12 76.36
N THR A 2 4.35 48.74 77.43
CA THR A 2 4.60 47.38 77.96
C THR A 2 5.20 46.27 77.07
N VAL A 3 6.41 45.90 77.48
CA VAL A 3 7.15 44.63 77.34
C VAL A 3 6.29 43.38 77.59
N LYS A 4 6.58 42.26 76.92
CA LYS A 4 6.77 40.94 77.56
C LYS A 4 7.49 39.92 76.67
N LEU A 5 8.64 39.45 77.20
CA LEU A 5 9.33 38.20 76.90
C LEU A 5 8.42 36.99 77.22
N GLY A 6 8.58 35.91 76.46
CA GLY A 6 8.02 34.59 76.75
C GLY A 6 8.84 33.50 76.04
N THR A 7 9.73 32.88 76.81
CA THR A 7 10.63 31.76 76.49
C THR A 7 9.90 30.40 76.33
N VAL A 8 10.64 29.41 75.76
CA VAL A 8 10.56 27.93 75.99
C VAL A 8 9.46 27.20 75.18
N LEU A 9 9.67 26.08 74.47
CA LEU A 9 10.72 25.05 74.43
C LEU A 9 10.67 24.30 73.07
N ALA A 10 11.77 23.65 72.75
CA ALA A 10 11.97 22.75 71.63
C ALA A 10 10.97 21.60 71.56
N SER A 11 10.63 21.17 70.35
CA SER A 11 10.48 19.74 70.08
C SER A 11 10.78 19.44 68.62
N SER A 12 11.89 18.76 68.41
CA SER A 12 12.33 18.19 67.15
C SER A 12 11.28 17.23 66.60
N CYS A 13 10.91 17.39 65.33
CA CYS A 13 10.38 16.30 64.52
C CYS A 13 10.96 16.43 63.10
N LEU A 14 12.06 15.71 62.88
CA LEU A 14 12.56 15.35 61.56
C LEU A 14 11.51 14.48 60.85
N LEU A 15 10.92 14.94 59.75
CA LEU A 15 10.33 14.05 58.75
C LEU A 15 10.50 14.61 57.33
N TRP A 16 11.40 13.95 56.60
CA TRP A 16 11.38 13.63 55.17
C TRP A 16 10.97 14.72 54.16
N LEU A 17 11.99 15.37 53.57
CA LEU A 17 11.89 15.88 52.21
C LEU A 17 11.78 14.68 51.26
N GLY A 18 10.56 14.36 50.84
CA GLY A 18 10.32 13.48 49.70
C GLY A 18 10.85 14.15 48.44
N ALA A 19 11.94 13.63 47.89
CA ALA A 19 12.41 14.00 46.57
C ALA A 19 11.34 13.58 45.55
N MET A 20 10.68 14.56 44.92
CA MET A 20 9.95 14.33 43.69
C MET A 20 10.98 13.94 42.62
N GLU A 21 11.12 12.64 42.38
CA GLU A 21 11.81 12.12 41.20
C GLU A 21 11.01 12.55 39.96
N VAL A 22 11.53 13.55 39.27
CA VAL A 22 11.10 13.87 37.91
C VAL A 22 11.53 12.69 37.04
N ARG A 23 10.62 11.74 36.80
CA ARG A 23 10.85 10.69 35.80
C ARG A 23 11.01 11.37 34.44
N PRO A 24 12.12 11.16 33.71
CA PRO A 24 12.22 11.66 32.34
C PRO A 24 11.15 10.98 31.48
N PRO A 25 10.62 11.67 30.44
CA PRO A 25 9.72 11.03 29.51
C PRO A 25 10.44 9.85 28.87
N VAL A 26 9.78 8.68 28.83
CA VAL A 26 10.24 7.52 28.08
C VAL A 26 10.30 7.97 26.62
N ALA A 27 11.49 8.33 26.16
CA ALA A 27 11.73 8.57 24.75
C ALA A 27 11.28 7.31 24.01
N ALA A 28 10.38 7.47 23.04
CA ALA A 28 10.01 6.41 22.12
C ALA A 28 11.32 5.86 21.54
N MET A 29 11.66 4.64 21.95
CA MET A 29 12.87 3.96 21.56
C MET A 29 12.67 3.59 20.09
N GLU A 30 13.15 4.41 19.16
CA GLU A 30 13.36 3.97 17.79
C GLU A 30 14.32 2.79 17.85
N VAL A 31 13.78 1.57 17.73
CA VAL A 31 14.60 0.36 17.64
C VAL A 31 15.31 0.43 16.29
N THR A 32 16.52 0.97 16.28
CA THR A 32 17.36 0.99 15.09
C THR A 32 17.81 -0.44 14.77
N GLU A 33 17.16 -1.08 13.82
CA GLU A 33 17.51 -2.44 13.41
C GLU A 33 18.92 -2.54 12.85
N SER A 34 19.61 -3.63 13.22
CA SER A 34 20.95 -3.93 12.72
C SER A 34 20.94 -4.22 11.21
N HIS A 35 22.04 -3.91 10.53
CA HIS A 35 22.19 -4.17 9.09
C HIS A 35 21.90 -5.64 8.69
N PRO A 36 22.35 -6.68 9.42
CA PRO A 36 22.00 -8.07 9.11
C PRO A 36 20.50 -8.37 9.18
N MET A 37 19.78 -7.78 10.14
CA MET A 37 18.32 -7.94 10.26
C MET A 37 17.57 -7.27 9.10
N ARG A 38 18.02 -6.09 8.67
CA ARG A 38 17.46 -5.41 7.49
C ARG A 38 17.66 -6.24 6.22
N LEU A 39 18.84 -6.84 6.05
CA LEU A 39 19.12 -7.74 4.92
C LEU A 39 18.25 -9.01 4.96
N SER A 40 18.07 -9.62 6.13
CA SER A 40 17.23 -10.83 6.24
C SER A 40 15.76 -10.54 5.93
N ARG A 41 15.24 -9.38 6.37
CA ARG A 41 13.85 -8.98 6.07
C ARG A 41 13.65 -8.68 4.59
N ARG A 42 14.58 -7.96 3.96
CA ARG A 42 14.54 -7.72 2.51
C ARG A 42 14.54 -9.02 1.72
N ARG A 43 15.38 -9.98 2.10
CA ARG A 43 15.38 -11.31 1.46
C ARG A 43 14.02 -11.99 1.62
N ARG A 44 13.47 -12.01 2.84
CA ARG A 44 12.16 -12.62 3.10
C ARG A 44 11.04 -11.96 2.30
N ALA A 45 11.05 -10.62 2.19
CA ALA A 45 10.10 -9.89 1.37
C ALA A 45 10.21 -10.29 -0.12
N SER A 46 11.43 -10.41 -0.66
CA SER A 46 11.61 -10.92 -2.03
C SER A 46 11.10 -12.34 -2.22
N GLU A 47 11.38 -13.25 -1.28
CA GLU A 47 10.87 -14.64 -1.34
C GLU A 47 9.33 -14.70 -1.32
N LEU A 48 8.70 -13.84 -0.51
CA LEU A 48 7.25 -13.69 -0.45
C LEU A 48 6.66 -13.19 -1.76
N LEU A 49 7.29 -12.21 -2.41
CA LEU A 49 6.84 -11.71 -3.72
C LEU A 49 6.97 -12.78 -4.80
N GLU A 50 8.10 -13.49 -4.86
CA GLU A 50 8.27 -14.60 -5.78
C GLU A 50 7.23 -15.70 -5.55
N GLU A 51 6.84 -15.95 -4.30
CA GLU A 51 5.76 -16.87 -3.96
C GLU A 51 4.40 -16.34 -4.41
N GLY A 52 4.11 -15.07 -4.12
CA GLY A 52 2.89 -14.39 -4.55
C GLY A 52 2.71 -14.45 -6.06
N GLU A 53 3.76 -14.18 -6.84
CA GLU A 53 3.75 -14.29 -8.30
C GLU A 53 3.39 -15.72 -8.77
N ARG A 54 3.91 -16.76 -8.11
CA ARG A 54 3.52 -18.16 -8.42
C ARG A 54 2.06 -18.45 -8.08
N HIS A 55 1.50 -17.82 -7.05
CA HIS A 55 0.08 -17.92 -6.70
C HIS A 55 -0.79 -17.19 -7.74
N ILE A 56 -0.39 -15.98 -8.16
CA ILE A 56 -1.03 -15.23 -9.25
C ILE A 56 -1.11 -16.08 -10.51
N MET A 57 -0.01 -16.71 -10.93
CA MET A 57 -0.02 -17.53 -12.15
C MET A 57 -0.92 -18.76 -12.08
N ARG A 58 -1.33 -19.19 -10.88
CA ARG A 58 -2.28 -20.29 -10.65
C ARG A 58 -3.72 -19.82 -10.46
N GLY A 59 -3.97 -18.51 -10.46
CA GLY A 59 -5.28 -17.92 -10.14
C GLY A 59 -5.60 -17.88 -8.65
N GLU A 60 -4.62 -18.18 -7.79
CA GLU A 60 -4.74 -18.14 -6.33
C GLU A 60 -4.51 -16.70 -5.84
N VAL A 61 -5.39 -15.78 -6.27
CA VAL A 61 -5.18 -14.33 -6.14
C VAL A 61 -5.21 -13.87 -4.68
N LEU A 62 -6.12 -14.40 -3.86
CA LEU A 62 -6.23 -13.99 -2.45
C LEU A 62 -4.99 -14.40 -1.64
N GLU A 63 -4.43 -15.58 -1.93
CA GLU A 63 -3.17 -16.02 -1.36
C GLU A 63 -2.03 -15.09 -1.78
N ALA A 64 -1.99 -14.67 -3.05
CA ALA A 64 -1.00 -13.71 -3.51
C ALA A 64 -1.13 -12.35 -2.82
N VAL A 65 -2.35 -11.82 -2.66
CA VAL A 65 -2.60 -10.57 -1.93
C VAL A 65 -2.03 -10.66 -0.51
N ALA A 66 -2.26 -11.77 0.19
CA ALA A 66 -1.74 -11.95 1.55
C ALA A 66 -0.20 -11.94 1.59
N LEU A 67 0.45 -12.61 0.64
CA LEU A 67 1.92 -12.65 0.54
C LEU A 67 2.52 -11.28 0.22
N TYR A 68 1.88 -10.52 -0.65
CA TYR A 68 2.27 -9.14 -0.98
C TYR A 68 2.16 -8.21 0.22
N ASN A 69 1.07 -8.31 0.98
CA ASN A 69 0.88 -7.54 2.20
C ASN A 69 1.89 -7.92 3.29
N GLU A 70 2.24 -9.20 3.43
CA GLU A 70 3.31 -9.65 4.32
C GLU A 70 4.67 -9.10 3.87
N ALA A 71 4.96 -9.11 2.57
CA ALA A 71 6.20 -8.55 2.02
C ALA A 71 6.31 -7.05 2.31
N ASP A 72 5.23 -6.29 2.09
CA ASP A 72 5.16 -4.86 2.36
C ASP A 72 5.37 -4.54 3.85
N ALA A 73 4.76 -5.32 4.74
CA ALA A 73 4.94 -5.16 6.19
C ALA A 73 6.39 -5.39 6.66
N LEU A 74 7.19 -6.16 5.91
CA LEU A 74 8.61 -6.40 6.20
C LEU A 74 9.53 -5.33 5.62
N SER A 75 9.04 -4.52 4.69
CA SER A 75 9.82 -3.54 3.93
C SER A 75 10.11 -2.27 4.70
N LEU A 76 11.14 -2.31 5.55
CA LEU A 76 11.74 -1.11 6.14
C LEU A 76 12.65 -0.42 5.09
N HIS A 77 12.06 0.53 4.36
CA HIS A 77 12.72 1.43 3.39
C HIS A 77 13.15 0.75 2.07
N GLY A 78 12.34 -0.20 1.59
CA GLY A 78 12.48 -0.85 0.31
C GLY A 78 11.12 -1.41 -0.06
N GLU A 79 10.19 -0.50 -0.33
CA GLU A 79 8.78 -0.78 -0.60
C GLU A 79 8.63 -1.83 -1.69
N VAL A 80 7.58 -2.65 -1.58
CA VAL A 80 7.16 -3.49 -2.71
C VAL A 80 7.00 -2.55 -3.91
N GLY A 81 7.78 -2.78 -4.96
CA GLY A 81 7.91 -1.81 -6.04
C GLY A 81 6.60 -1.63 -6.80
N ALA A 82 6.44 -0.47 -7.43
CA ALA A 82 5.25 -0.15 -8.25
C ALA A 82 4.92 -1.27 -9.25
N GLN A 83 5.94 -1.87 -9.86
CA GLN A 83 5.74 -2.96 -10.83
C GLN A 83 5.28 -4.27 -10.21
N SER A 84 5.73 -4.60 -9.00
CA SER A 84 5.23 -5.77 -8.29
C SER A 84 3.75 -5.59 -7.97
N TRP A 85 3.37 -4.44 -7.40
CA TRP A 85 1.97 -4.12 -7.14
C TRP A 85 1.13 -4.10 -8.41
N ASN A 86 1.68 -3.57 -9.51
CA ASN A 86 1.02 -3.57 -10.80
C ASN A 86 0.78 -4.99 -11.33
N LEU A 87 1.74 -5.91 -11.15
CA LEU A 87 1.59 -7.30 -11.55
C LEU A 87 0.41 -7.95 -10.83
N LEU A 88 0.29 -7.74 -9.51
CA LEU A 88 -0.85 -8.22 -8.73
C LEU A 88 -2.16 -7.58 -9.20
N CYS A 89 -2.17 -6.26 -9.42
CA CYS A 89 -3.32 -5.52 -9.94
C CYS A 89 -3.81 -6.10 -11.29
N TRP A 90 -2.90 -6.20 -12.27
CA TRP A 90 -3.21 -6.67 -13.61
C TRP A 90 -3.75 -8.10 -13.60
N TYR A 91 -2.94 -9.05 -13.13
CA TYR A 91 -3.32 -10.45 -13.21
C TYR A 91 -4.43 -10.84 -12.24
N GLY A 92 -4.54 -10.21 -11.08
CA GLY A 92 -5.67 -10.42 -10.18
C GLY A 92 -7.00 -10.00 -10.82
N SER A 93 -6.98 -8.87 -11.55
CA SER A 93 -8.13 -8.42 -12.35
C SER A 93 -8.46 -9.40 -13.47
N LEU A 94 -7.45 -9.90 -14.19
CA LEU A 94 -7.65 -10.88 -15.27
C LEU A 94 -8.18 -12.24 -14.78
N TRP A 95 -7.83 -12.64 -13.56
CA TRP A 95 -8.39 -13.82 -12.89
C TRP A 95 -9.82 -13.61 -12.36
N GLY A 96 -10.35 -12.40 -12.46
CA GLY A 96 -11.72 -12.09 -12.04
C GLY A 96 -11.84 -11.73 -10.57
N GLU A 97 -10.75 -11.32 -9.93
CA GLU A 97 -10.71 -10.86 -8.52
C GLU A 97 -10.33 -9.37 -8.42
N PRO A 98 -10.96 -8.46 -9.18
CA PRO A 98 -10.57 -7.06 -9.24
C PRO A 98 -10.77 -6.34 -7.90
N GLU A 99 -11.82 -6.64 -7.14
CA GLU A 99 -12.07 -6.04 -5.82
C GLU A 99 -10.93 -6.34 -4.84
N ALA A 100 -10.35 -7.53 -4.91
CA ALA A 100 -9.27 -7.96 -4.03
C ALA A 100 -7.94 -7.23 -4.32
N VAL A 101 -7.75 -6.73 -5.54
CA VAL A 101 -6.49 -6.14 -6.00
C VAL A 101 -6.54 -4.63 -6.24
N LEU A 102 -7.69 -3.97 -6.05
CA LEU A 102 -7.78 -2.51 -6.15
C LEU A 102 -6.75 -1.79 -5.28
N GLU A 103 -6.53 -2.27 -4.05
CA GLU A 103 -5.54 -1.68 -3.15
C GLU A 103 -4.10 -1.81 -3.69
N ALA A 104 -3.81 -2.91 -4.40
CA ALA A 104 -2.55 -3.09 -5.11
C ALA A 104 -2.43 -2.12 -6.30
N CYS A 105 -3.52 -1.92 -7.05
CA CYS A 105 -3.56 -0.95 -8.14
C CYS A 105 -3.28 0.48 -7.66
N GLU A 106 -3.91 0.90 -6.56
CA GLU A 106 -3.68 2.24 -6.00
C GLU A 106 -2.25 2.41 -5.51
N ARG A 107 -1.69 1.44 -4.77
CA ARG A 107 -0.27 1.46 -4.38
C ARG A 107 0.65 1.58 -5.59
N ALA A 108 0.38 0.84 -6.66
CA ALA A 108 1.19 0.90 -7.88
C ALA A 108 1.20 2.31 -8.49
N VAL A 109 0.03 2.95 -8.58
CA VAL A 109 -0.10 4.32 -9.10
C VAL A 109 0.53 5.35 -8.16
N GLU A 110 0.38 5.22 -6.85
CA GLU A 110 1.02 6.11 -5.87
C GLU A 110 2.55 6.10 -5.99
N LEU A 111 3.14 4.92 -6.21
CA LEU A 111 4.58 4.74 -6.32
C LEU A 111 5.15 5.20 -7.68
N ALA A 112 4.34 5.14 -8.74
CA ALA A 112 4.76 5.50 -10.08
C ALA A 112 3.62 6.23 -10.83
N PRO A 113 3.28 7.47 -10.42
CA PRO A 113 2.10 8.16 -10.91
C PRO A 113 2.18 8.47 -12.41
N ASP A 114 3.36 8.61 -12.97
CA ASP A 114 3.55 8.94 -14.40
C ASP A 114 3.64 7.69 -15.29
N ASN A 115 3.54 6.49 -14.73
CA ASN A 115 3.58 5.25 -15.51
C ASN A 115 2.20 4.92 -16.08
N ILE A 116 2.06 5.10 -17.39
CA ILE A 116 0.79 4.90 -18.09
C ILE A 116 0.32 3.45 -18.12
N GLU A 117 1.23 2.47 -18.11
CA GLU A 117 0.89 1.03 -18.08
C GLU A 117 0.25 0.65 -16.73
N ILE A 118 0.69 1.30 -15.66
CA ILE A 118 0.15 1.09 -14.32
C ILE A 118 -1.24 1.71 -14.19
N ARG A 119 -1.43 2.92 -14.74
CA ARG A 119 -2.76 3.53 -14.81
C ARG A 119 -3.71 2.70 -15.64
N ASP A 120 -3.27 2.20 -16.79
CA ASP A 120 -4.06 1.32 -17.65
C ASP A 120 -4.49 0.02 -16.93
N SER A 121 -3.60 -0.58 -16.13
CA SER A 121 -3.93 -1.75 -15.30
C SER A 121 -4.98 -1.43 -14.23
N ARG A 122 -4.86 -0.28 -13.55
CA ARG A 122 -5.88 0.20 -12.61
C ARG A 122 -7.21 0.48 -13.32
N GLY A 123 -7.18 1.02 -14.54
CA GLY A 123 -8.36 1.28 -15.35
C GLY A 123 -9.16 0.01 -15.63
N LEU A 124 -8.47 -1.10 -15.95
CA LEU A 124 -9.10 -2.42 -16.08
C LEU A 124 -9.78 -2.85 -14.77
N ALA A 125 -9.07 -2.80 -13.64
CA ALA A 125 -9.60 -3.19 -12.34
C ALA A 125 -10.85 -2.37 -11.96
N ARG A 126 -10.79 -1.04 -12.13
CA ARG A 126 -11.89 -0.11 -11.89
C ARG A 126 -13.11 -0.42 -12.75
N ALA A 127 -12.91 -0.67 -14.04
CA ALA A 127 -14.02 -1.02 -14.92
C ALA A 127 -14.69 -2.34 -14.51
N LEU A 128 -13.92 -3.33 -14.07
CA LEU A 128 -14.47 -4.61 -13.64
C LEU A 128 -15.31 -4.50 -12.36
N VAL A 129 -14.97 -3.57 -11.45
CA VAL A 129 -15.79 -3.29 -10.24
C VAL A 129 -16.92 -2.30 -10.48
N GLY A 130 -17.10 -1.81 -11.71
CA GLY A 130 -18.14 -0.86 -12.09
C GLY A 130 -17.79 0.62 -11.89
N ASP A 131 -16.55 0.96 -11.53
CA ASP A 131 -16.06 2.34 -11.53
C ASP A 131 -15.67 2.77 -12.96
N PHE A 132 -16.68 2.98 -13.81
CA PHE A 132 -16.48 3.34 -15.21
C PHE A 132 -15.88 4.74 -15.36
N GLU A 133 -16.27 5.71 -14.52
CA GLU A 133 -15.71 7.06 -14.55
C GLU A 133 -14.20 7.04 -14.27
N GLY A 134 -13.77 6.35 -13.22
CA GLY A 134 -12.36 6.20 -12.88
C GLY A 134 -11.58 5.42 -13.94
N ALA A 135 -12.18 4.36 -14.50
CA ALA A 135 -11.57 3.59 -15.58
C ALA A 135 -11.35 4.41 -16.85
N ILE A 136 -12.35 5.16 -17.29
CA ILE A 136 -12.27 6.05 -18.46
C ILE A 136 -11.16 7.09 -18.26
N ALA A 137 -11.05 7.67 -17.05
CA ALA A 137 -9.99 8.64 -16.75
C ALA A 137 -8.59 8.02 -16.91
N ASP A 138 -8.39 6.81 -16.39
CA ASP A 138 -7.12 6.10 -16.51
C ASP A 138 -6.78 5.71 -17.96
N PHE A 139 -7.75 5.16 -18.70
CA PHE A 139 -7.57 4.80 -20.10
C PHE A 139 -7.30 6.01 -20.99
N ARG A 140 -7.90 7.17 -20.73
CA ARG A 140 -7.63 8.40 -21.49
C ARG A 140 -6.16 8.82 -21.36
N VAL A 141 -5.60 8.76 -20.15
CA VAL A 141 -4.18 9.05 -19.94
C VAL A 141 -3.29 8.11 -20.76
N PHE A 142 -3.60 6.80 -20.75
CA PHE A 142 -2.88 5.84 -21.57
C PHE A 142 -2.98 6.14 -23.07
N VAL A 143 -4.21 6.41 -23.55
CA VAL A 143 -4.50 6.73 -24.95
C VAL A 143 -3.81 8.01 -25.40
N GLU A 144 -3.59 8.98 -24.53
CA GLU A 144 -2.91 10.23 -24.88
C GLU A 144 -1.40 10.06 -25.04
N GLN A 145 -0.79 9.12 -24.32
CA GLN A 145 0.67 9.05 -24.15
C GLN A 145 1.34 7.80 -24.73
N THR A 146 0.59 6.72 -24.95
CA THR A 146 1.15 5.51 -25.56
C THR A 146 1.61 5.81 -26.99
N ASP A 147 2.57 5.06 -27.51
CA ASP A 147 2.93 5.04 -28.95
C ASP A 147 2.40 3.77 -29.65
N HIS A 148 1.77 2.87 -28.90
CA HIS A 148 1.32 1.58 -29.42
C HIS A 148 -0.08 1.69 -30.03
N GLU A 149 -0.18 1.85 -31.36
CA GLU A 149 -1.45 2.08 -32.07
C GLU A 149 -2.53 1.03 -31.77
N GLY A 150 -2.17 -0.26 -31.75
CA GLY A 150 -3.12 -1.34 -31.46
C GLY A 150 -3.78 -1.22 -30.07
N ARG A 151 -2.96 -1.10 -29.01
CA ARG A 151 -3.44 -0.88 -27.65
C ARG A 151 -4.17 0.45 -27.50
N ARG A 152 -3.72 1.52 -28.17
CA ARG A 152 -4.44 2.81 -28.20
C ARG A 152 -5.85 2.64 -28.73
N PHE A 153 -5.99 2.03 -29.91
CA PHE A 153 -7.30 1.78 -30.53
C PHE A 153 -8.18 0.89 -29.65
N GLN A 154 -7.60 -0.15 -29.04
CA GLN A 154 -8.34 -1.02 -28.13
C GLN A 154 -8.87 -0.26 -26.89
N ARG A 155 -8.05 0.57 -26.24
CA ARG A 155 -8.49 1.39 -25.09
C ARG A 155 -9.49 2.47 -25.49
N GLN A 156 -9.39 3.04 -26.69
CA GLN A 156 -10.42 3.95 -27.23
C GLN A 156 -11.79 3.25 -27.35
N ASN A 157 -11.82 2.03 -27.89
CA ASN A 157 -13.06 1.25 -27.95
C ASN A 157 -13.60 0.92 -26.55
N TRP A 158 -12.73 0.62 -25.58
CA TRP A 158 -13.17 0.41 -24.20
C TRP A 158 -13.79 1.67 -23.61
N ILE A 159 -13.18 2.84 -23.82
CA ILE A 159 -13.75 4.13 -23.39
C ILE A 159 -15.14 4.34 -23.98
N GLU A 160 -15.31 4.15 -25.30
CA GLU A 160 -16.61 4.32 -25.96
C GLU A 160 -17.69 3.40 -25.38
N MET A 161 -17.36 2.13 -25.10
CA MET A 161 -18.29 1.19 -24.48
C MET A 161 -18.65 1.59 -23.04
N LEU A 162 -17.64 1.96 -22.23
CA LEU A 162 -17.87 2.38 -20.85
C LEU A 162 -18.67 3.69 -20.77
N GLU A 163 -18.47 4.63 -21.70
CA GLU A 163 -19.28 5.85 -21.82
C GLU A 163 -20.75 5.54 -22.17
N ALA A 164 -21.00 4.42 -22.84
CA ALA A 164 -22.34 3.90 -23.11
C ALA A 164 -22.93 3.05 -21.97
N ASP A 165 -22.25 3.00 -20.81
CA ASP A 165 -22.61 2.14 -19.66
C ASP A 165 -22.53 0.63 -19.99
N GLU A 166 -21.71 0.26 -20.97
CA GLU A 166 -21.48 -1.12 -21.40
C GLU A 166 -20.09 -1.59 -20.94
N ASN A 167 -20.04 -2.68 -20.17
CA ASN A 167 -18.77 -3.28 -19.75
C ASN A 167 -18.20 -4.21 -20.85
N PRO A 168 -17.05 -3.89 -21.48
CA PRO A 168 -16.46 -4.70 -22.54
C PRO A 168 -15.78 -5.98 -22.03
N PHE A 169 -15.54 -6.10 -20.73
CA PHE A 169 -14.65 -7.10 -20.12
C PHE A 169 -15.37 -8.42 -19.83
N THR A 170 -15.80 -9.10 -20.90
CA THR A 170 -16.31 -10.48 -20.81
C THR A 170 -15.19 -11.46 -20.47
N PRO A 171 -15.50 -12.67 -19.95
CA PRO A 171 -14.49 -13.70 -19.70
C PRO A 171 -13.63 -14.07 -20.92
N SER A 172 -14.15 -13.93 -22.15
CA SER A 172 -13.34 -14.15 -23.35
C SER A 172 -12.36 -13.01 -23.59
N VAL A 173 -12.78 -11.77 -23.34
CA VAL A 173 -11.90 -10.59 -23.45
C VAL A 173 -10.77 -10.70 -22.43
N LEU A 174 -11.08 -10.99 -21.16
CA LEU A 174 -10.07 -11.17 -20.12
C LEU A 174 -9.06 -12.28 -20.48
N ARG A 175 -9.52 -13.40 -21.04
CA ARG A 175 -8.61 -14.47 -21.52
C ARG A 175 -7.65 -14.02 -22.63
N MET A 176 -8.07 -13.11 -23.51
CA MET A 176 -7.18 -12.59 -24.56
C MET A 176 -6.09 -11.69 -23.99
N LEU A 177 -6.39 -10.96 -22.91
CA LEU A 177 -5.45 -10.05 -22.25
C LEU A 177 -4.35 -10.75 -21.44
N PHE A 178 -4.45 -12.07 -21.20
CA PHE A 178 -3.36 -12.85 -20.60
C PHE A 178 -2.15 -13.04 -21.53
N ILE A 179 -2.33 -12.81 -22.83
CA ILE A 179 -1.36 -13.13 -23.89
C ILE A 179 -0.70 -11.85 -24.46
N ASP A 180 -1.27 -10.70 -24.12
CA ASP A 180 -0.91 -9.36 -24.63
C ASP A 180 0.18 -8.68 -23.79
#